data_AF-A0A8B7JPU9-F1
#
_entry.id   AF-A0A8B7JPU9-F1
#
_cell.length_a   1.000
_cell.length_b   1.000
_cell.length_c   1.000
_cell.angle_alpha   90.00
_cell.angle_beta   90.00
_cell.angle_gamma   90.00
#
_symmetry.space_group_name_H-M   'P 1'
#
loop_
_entity.id
_entity.type
_entity.pdbx_description
1 polymer ?
#
loop_
_entity_poly.entity_id
_entity_poly.type
_entity_poly.pdbx_seq_one_letter_code
_entity_poly.pdbx_strand_id
1 'polypeptide(L)'
;MFLEALNNFTREDLSRFLKFVTGRSRLPVRITVYPDRTNSEAVDLMPEASTCSCTFFLPTYSSAKACEELLRYAVYNCMSIDTDKNTWDE
;
A
#
# COMPACT_ATOMS: atom_id res chain seq x y z
N MET A 1 -5.37 -13.52 6.31
CA MET A 1 -4.05 -12.97 5.97
C MET A 1 -4.08 -11.49 5.58
N PHE A 2 -4.41 -11.07 4.36
CA PHE A 2 -4.35 -9.64 4.00
C PHE A 2 -5.28 -8.74 4.85
N LEU A 3 -6.56 -9.09 4.96
CA LEU A 3 -7.51 -8.33 5.81
C LEU A 3 -7.13 -8.37 7.29
N GLU A 4 -6.49 -9.44 7.73
CA GLU A 4 -6.00 -9.61 9.10
C GLU A 4 -4.81 -8.68 9.38
N ALA A 5 -3.87 -8.57 8.45
CA ALA A 5 -2.79 -7.59 8.50
C ALA A 5 -3.34 -6.15 8.56
N LEU A 6 -4.36 -5.84 7.74
CA LEU A 6 -5.02 -4.53 7.78
C LEU A 6 -5.79 -4.25 9.08
N ASN A 7 -6.29 -5.27 9.78
CA ASN A 7 -6.94 -5.07 11.08
C ASN A 7 -5.94 -4.64 12.17
N ASN A 8 -4.64 -4.94 12.00
CA ASN A 8 -3.57 -4.50 12.89
C ASN A 8 -3.03 -3.10 12.54
N PHE A 9 -3.53 -2.48 11.47
CA PHE A 9 -3.12 -1.13 11.08
C PHE A 9 -3.80 -0.08 11.96
N THR A 10 -3.03 0.95 12.33
CA THR A 10 -3.60 2.15 12.94
C THR A 10 -4.39 2.96 11.91
N ARG A 11 -5.15 3.96 12.36
CA ARG A 11 -5.83 4.90 11.44
C ARG A 11 -4.84 5.64 10.52
N GLU A 12 -3.63 5.92 11.03
CA GLU A 12 -2.59 6.54 10.23
C GLU A 12 -2.05 5.58 9.17
N ASP A 13 -1.79 4.32 9.54
CA ASP A 13 -1.35 3.29 8.60
C ASP A 13 -2.39 3.07 7.48
N LEU A 14 -3.68 3.03 7.83
CA LEU A 14 -4.75 2.91 6.85
C LEU A 14 -4.83 4.13 5.92
N SER A 15 -4.66 5.34 6.45
CA SER A 15 -4.59 6.57 5.64
C SER A 15 -3.42 6.52 4.65
N ARG A 16 -2.25 6.08 5.11
CA ARG A 16 -1.05 5.91 4.27
C ARG A 16 -1.25 4.81 3.23
N PHE A 17 -1.88 3.69 3.60
CA PHE A 17 -2.25 2.64 2.67
C PHE A 17 -3.18 3.15 1.56
N LEU A 18 -4.18 3.98 1.91
CA LEU A 18 -5.03 4.62 0.90
C LEU A 18 -4.22 5.51 -0.04
N LYS A 19 -3.32 6.35 0.48
CA LYS A 19 -2.44 7.20 -0.36
C LYS A 19 -1.50 6.35 -1.21
N PHE A 20 -0.95 5.27 -0.68
CA PHE A 20 -0.10 4.32 -1.41
C PHE A 20 -0.81 3.68 -2.61
N VAL A 21 -2.05 3.23 -2.43
CA VAL A 21 -2.78 2.54 -3.50
C VAL A 21 -3.49 3.48 -4.47
N THR A 22 -3.96 4.62 -3.99
CA THR A 22 -4.89 5.47 -4.76
C THR A 22 -4.35 6.89 -5.03
N GLY A 23 -3.25 7.27 -4.37
CA GLY A 23 -2.77 8.66 -4.34
C GLY A 23 -3.65 9.61 -3.53
N ARG A 24 -4.73 9.13 -2.90
CA ARG A 24 -5.71 9.95 -2.19
C ARG A 24 -5.74 9.61 -0.70
N SER A 25 -5.89 10.64 0.13
CA SER A 25 -6.01 10.50 1.58
C SER A 25 -7.46 10.55 2.09
N ARG A 26 -8.45 10.64 1.20
CA ARG A 26 -9.87 10.83 1.55
C ARG A 26 -10.80 9.90 0.78
N LEU A 27 -11.84 9.44 1.47
CA LEU A 27 -12.93 8.63 0.91
C LEU A 27 -13.94 9.49 0.13
N PRO A 28 -14.72 8.89 -0.79
CA PRO A 28 -14.70 7.48 -1.18
C PRO A 28 -13.56 7.13 -2.13
N VAL A 29 -12.98 5.94 -1.94
CA VAL A 29 -12.01 5.33 -2.86
C VAL A 29 -12.44 3.90 -3.17
N ARG A 30 -12.19 3.45 -4.40
CA ARG A 30 -12.35 2.05 -4.79
C ARG A 30 -10.98 1.49 -5.08
N ILE A 31 -10.62 0.43 -4.38
CA ILE A 31 -9.36 -0.28 -4.57
C ILE A 31 -9.67 -1.61 -5.23
N THR A 32 -8.96 -1.90 -6.32
CA THR A 32 -8.99 -3.23 -6.94
C THR A 32 -7.81 -4.02 -6.43
N VAL A 33 -8.05 -5.17 -5.80
CA VAL A 33 -6.99 -6.06 -5.31
C VAL A 33 -6.84 -7.21 -6.29
N TYR A 34 -5.66 -7.37 -6.89
CA TYR A 34 -5.31 -8.54 -7.67
C TYR A 34 -4.26 -9.35 -6.93
N PRO A 35 -4.37 -10.69 -6.91
CA PRO A 35 -3.23 -11.52 -6.53
C PRO A 35 -2.08 -11.26 -7.50
N ASP A 36 -0.86 -11.25 -6.99
CA ASP A 36 0.32 -11.16 -7.84
C ASP A 36 0.31 -12.33 -8.85
N ARG A 37 0.55 -11.99 -10.12
CA ARG A 37 0.52 -12.91 -11.26
C ARG A 37 1.89 -13.42 -11.64
N THR A 38 2.94 -12.99 -10.95
CA THR A 38 4.24 -13.62 -11.14
C THR A 38 4.10 -15.07 -10.70
N ASN A 39 4.28 -16.03 -11.62
CA ASN A 39 4.37 -17.47 -11.32
C ASN A 39 5.68 -17.77 -10.56
N SER A 40 6.00 -16.93 -9.59
CA SER A 40 7.20 -16.96 -8.79
C SER A 40 6.88 -17.79 -7.54
N GLU A 41 7.76 -18.73 -7.22
CA GLU A 41 7.75 -19.41 -5.92
C GLU A 41 8.22 -18.47 -4.79
N ALA A 42 8.61 -17.22 -5.11
CA ALA A 42 9.01 -16.24 -4.14
C ALA A 42 7.82 -15.79 -3.28
N VAL A 43 8.04 -15.80 -1.97
CA VAL A 43 7.12 -15.30 -0.95
C VAL A 43 7.71 -14.05 -0.30
N ASP A 44 6.88 -13.29 0.41
CA ASP A 44 7.30 -12.15 1.22
C ASP A 44 8.00 -11.04 0.42
N LEU A 45 7.55 -10.86 -0.83
CA LEU A 45 7.96 -9.75 -1.69
C LEU A 45 7.30 -8.43 -1.25
N MET A 46 7.93 -7.32 -1.64
CA MET A 46 7.35 -5.99 -1.42
C MET A 46 6.04 -5.84 -2.20
N PRO A 47 5.00 -5.24 -1.61
CA PRO A 47 3.75 -5.03 -2.30
C PRO A 47 3.88 -3.95 -3.37
N GLU A 48 3.13 -4.10 -4.45
CA GLU A 48 3.09 -3.14 -5.55
C GLU A 48 1.70 -2.52 -5.67
N ALA A 49 1.66 -1.25 -6.09
CA ALA A 49 0.41 -0.56 -6.37
C ALA A 49 0.52 0.32 -7.61
N SER A 50 -0.57 0.41 -8.34
CA SER A 50 -0.77 1.33 -9.45
C SER A 50 -1.79 2.37 -9.05
N THR A 51 -1.31 3.57 -8.69
CA THR A 51 -2.15 4.69 -8.26
C THR A 51 -3.10 5.17 -9.36
N CYS A 52 -2.66 5.17 -10.62
CA CYS A 52 -3.47 5.60 -11.76
C CYS A 52 -4.71 4.71 -11.99
N SER A 53 -4.62 3.43 -11.65
CA SER A 53 -5.73 2.47 -11.77
C SER A 53 -6.37 2.10 -10.41
N CYS A 54 -5.88 2.68 -9.30
CA CYS A 54 -6.25 2.31 -7.94
C CYS A 54 -6.16 0.79 -7.70
N THR A 55 -5.10 0.18 -8.23
CA THR A 55 -4.89 -1.27 -8.18
C THR A 55 -3.80 -1.60 -7.17
N PHE A 56 -4.04 -2.59 -6.33
CA PHE A 56 -3.08 -3.18 -5.41
C PHE A 56 -2.77 -4.61 -5.84
N PHE A 57 -1.50 -4.92 -6.06
CA PHE A 57 -1.03 -6.27 -6.37
C PHE A 57 -0.58 -6.91 -5.06
N LEU A 58 -1.30 -7.95 -4.64
CA LEU A 58 -1.09 -8.65 -3.38
C LEU A 58 -0.12 -9.83 -3.58
N PRO A 59 1.11 -9.76 -3.08
CA PRO A 59 2.04 -10.88 -3.12
C PRO A 59 1.58 -12.04 -2.24
N THR A 60 2.16 -13.21 -2.47
CA THR A 60 2.03 -14.34 -1.55
C THR A 60 2.91 -14.10 -0.32
N TYR A 61 2.29 -14.06 0.85
CA TYR A 61 2.99 -13.90 2.13
C TYR A 61 2.99 -15.21 2.92
N SER A 62 4.07 -15.46 3.65
CA SER A 62 4.24 -16.63 4.52
C SER A 62 3.33 -16.57 5.75
N SER A 63 2.94 -15.36 6.19
CA SER A 63 2.07 -15.14 7.35
C SER A 63 1.36 -13.79 7.31
N ALA A 64 0.32 -13.61 8.13
CA ALA A 64 -0.33 -12.31 8.31
C ALA A 64 0.64 -11.26 8.87
N LYS A 65 1.57 -11.68 9.74
CA LYS A 65 2.60 -10.81 10.31
C LYS A 65 3.58 -10.31 9.25
N ALA A 66 4.07 -11.19 8.37
CA ALA A 66 4.94 -10.79 7.26
C ALA A 66 4.23 -9.81 6.31
N CYS A 67 2.97 -10.09 5.98
CA CYS A 67 2.12 -9.18 5.21
C CYS A 67 2.01 -7.80 5.88
N GLU A 68 1.73 -7.76 7.18
CA GLU A 68 1.63 -6.52 7.97
C GLU A 68 2.95 -5.73 7.96
N GLU A 69 4.07 -6.37 8.25
CA GLU A 69 5.39 -5.73 8.33
C GLU A 69 5.82 -5.14 6.98
N LEU A 70 5.66 -5.90 5.89
CA LEU A 70 6.02 -5.46 4.55
C LEU A 70 5.07 -4.40 4.01
N LEU A 71 3.76 -4.51 4.27
CA LEU A 71 2.81 -3.44 3.93
C LEU A 71 3.13 -2.17 4.69
N ARG A 72 3.37 -2.26 6.01
CA ARG A 72 3.71 -1.09 6.82
C ARG A 72 5.03 -0.48 6.32
N TYR A 73 6.02 -1.28 5.98
CA TYR A 73 7.24 -0.78 5.38
C TYR A 73 6.95 -0.01 4.07
N ALA A 74 6.20 -0.59 3.14
CA ALA A 74 5.90 0.03 1.85
C ALA A 74 5.12 1.35 1.99
N VAL A 75 4.06 1.40 2.82
CA VAL A 75 3.23 2.60 2.94
C VAL A 75 3.93 3.77 3.66
N TYR A 76 5.03 3.52 4.38
CA TYR A 76 5.85 4.58 4.97
C TYR A 76 7.00 5.02 4.06
N ASN A 77 7.56 4.11 3.25
CA ASN A 77 8.75 4.38 2.44
C ASN A 77 8.45 4.69 0.97
N CYS A 78 7.29 4.29 0.45
CA CYS A 78 6.87 4.49 -0.94
C CYS A 78 5.78 5.55 -1.07
N MET A 79 5.78 6.54 -0.18
CA MET A 79 4.98 7.76 -0.37
C MET A 79 5.64 8.53 -1.51
N SER A 80 4.94 8.67 -2.64
CA SER A 80 5.35 9.55 -3.73
C SER A 80 5.89 10.85 -3.14
N ILE A 81 7.13 11.22 -3.49
CA ILE A 81 7.72 12.49 -3.08
C ILE A 81 6.69 13.57 -3.41
N ASP A 82 6.09 14.16 -2.39
CA ASP A 82 5.27 15.36 -2.53
C ASP A 82 6.21 16.40 -3.13
N THR A 83 6.19 16.52 -4.46
CA THR A 83 6.67 17.70 -5.18
C THR A 83 5.55 18.73 -5.17
N ASP A 84 4.94 18.93 -4.01
CA ASP A 84 4.35 20.22 -3.67
C ASP A 84 5.47 20.96 -2.94
N LYS A 85 6.47 21.45 -3.70
CA LYS A 85 7.15 22.65 -3.25
C LYS A 85 6.05 23.69 -3.16
N ASN A 86 5.62 24.00 -1.95
CA ASN A 86 4.84 25.19 -1.71
C ASN A 86 5.74 26.36 -2.14
N THR A 87 5.56 26.89 -3.35
CA THR A 87 6.31 28.05 -3.87
C THR A 87 5.87 29.36 -3.20
N TRP A 88 5.37 29.29 -1.97
CA TRP A 88 4.80 30.40 -1.21
C TRP A 88 5.36 30.47 0.22
N ASP A 89 6.57 29.96 0.45
CA ASP A 89 7.38 30.50 1.54
C ASP A 89 8.09 31.75 1.00
N GLU A 90 7.42 32.89 1.20
CA GLU A 90 7.93 34.25 1.00
C GLU A 90 8.78 34.66 2.21
#